data_AF-A0A959H9E7-F1
#
_entry.id   AF-A0A959H9E7-F1
#
_cell.length_a   1.000
_cell.length_b   1.000
_cell.length_c   1.000
_cell.angle_alpha   90.00
_cell.angle_beta   90.00
_cell.angle_gamma   90.00
#
_symmetry.space_group_name_H-M   'P 1'
#
loop_
_entity.id
_entity.type
_entity.pdbx_description
1 polymer ?
#
loop_
_entity_poly.entity_id
_entity_poly.type
_entity_poly.pdbx_seq_one_letter_code
_entity_poly.pdbx_strand_id
1 'polypeptide(L)'
;SCGESFEAQHQQMIKEHEAMKAEYDKLMAYWESRYEEYMQVRNAHEEVSGGVEDSLHTAINKIHESILAGHQALIKEHREMAEAHAALEAKHSQEGYSELQIRADHDQMKQDHEKVKAEHGYMKDEFNQMLDEQQGMMFEHQ
;
A
#
# COMPACT_ATOMS: atom_id res chain seq x y z
N SER A 1 -37.62 -10.39 -20.53
CA SER A 1 -36.61 -9.85 -19.62
C SER A 1 -35.30 -9.88 -20.37
N CYS A 2 -34.80 -8.74 -20.86
CA CYS A 2 -33.47 -8.71 -21.48
C CYS A 2 -32.46 -8.53 -20.34
N GLY A 3 -31.97 -9.65 -19.79
CA GLY A 3 -30.78 -9.63 -18.94
C GLY A 3 -29.54 -9.42 -19.80
N GLU A 4 -28.57 -8.64 -19.32
CA GLU A 4 -27.25 -8.54 -19.95
C GLU A 4 -26.56 -9.90 -20.00
N SER A 5 -25.86 -10.20 -21.11
CA SER A 5 -25.06 -11.41 -21.24
C SER A 5 -23.93 -11.43 -20.21
N PHE A 6 -23.45 -12.62 -19.87
CA PHE A 6 -22.28 -12.75 -19.00
C PHE A 6 -21.06 -12.00 -19.55
N GLU A 7 -20.84 -12.02 -20.86
CA GLU A 7 -19.78 -11.25 -21.51
C GLU A 7 -19.84 -9.75 -21.16
N ALA A 8 -21.03 -9.14 -21.26
CA ALA A 8 -21.19 -7.72 -20.92
C ALA A 8 -20.89 -7.45 -19.44
N GLN A 9 -21.31 -8.35 -18.55
CA GLN A 9 -21.04 -8.26 -17.11
C GLN A 9 -19.55 -8.46 -16.81
N HIS A 10 -18.88 -9.37 -17.51
CA HIS A 10 -17.46 -9.62 -17.34
C HIS A 10 -16.62 -8.43 -17.79
N GLN A 11 -16.95 -7.82 -18.92
CA GLN A 11 -16.31 -6.59 -19.37
C GLN A 11 -16.48 -5.44 -18.36
N GLN A 12 -17.62 -5.39 -17.67
CA GLN A 12 -17.83 -4.40 -16.60
C GLN A 12 -16.95 -4.70 -15.37
N MET A 13 -16.84 -5.97 -14.94
CA MET A 13 -15.96 -6.36 -13.84
C MET A 13 -14.48 -6.10 -14.14
N ILE A 14 -14.04 -6.30 -15.39
CA ILE A 14 -12.68 -5.96 -15.84
C ILE A 14 -12.43 -4.46 -15.67
N LYS A 15 -13.34 -3.60 -16.15
CA LYS A 15 -13.20 -2.14 -16.00
C LYS A 15 -13.15 -1.69 -14.55
N GLU A 16 -13.97 -2.30 -13.69
CA GLU A 16 -13.94 -2.04 -12.25
C GLU A 16 -12.57 -2.42 -11.66
N HIS A 17 -12.03 -3.57 -12.04
CA HIS A 17 -10.72 -4.01 -11.56
C HIS A 17 -9.57 -3.15 -12.11
N GLU A 18 -9.62 -2.73 -13.37
CA GLU A 18 -8.66 -1.76 -13.92
C GLU A 18 -8.66 -0.43 -13.14
N ALA A 19 -9.84 0.05 -12.75
CA ALA A 19 -9.94 1.25 -11.92
C ALA A 19 -9.33 1.03 -10.53
N MET A 20 -9.53 -0.13 -9.92
CA MET A 20 -8.92 -0.48 -8.62
C MET A 20 -7.39 -0.63 -8.73
N LYS A 21 -6.86 -1.20 -9.82
CA LYS A 21 -5.41 -1.23 -10.09
C LYS A 21 -4.83 0.18 -10.20
N ALA A 22 -5.50 1.07 -10.90
CA ALA A 22 -5.07 2.47 -10.99
C ALA A 22 -5.13 3.21 -9.64
N GLU A 23 -6.05 2.83 -8.74
CA GLU A 23 -6.07 3.32 -7.37
C GLU A 23 -4.90 2.75 -6.55
N TYR A 24 -4.64 1.45 -6.65
CA TYR A 24 -3.49 0.79 -6.04
C TYR A 24 -2.17 1.44 -6.47
N ASP A 25 -1.97 1.73 -7.76
CA ASP A 25 -0.77 2.40 -8.25
C ASP A 25 -0.55 3.77 -7.59
N LYS A 26 -1.64 4.51 -7.33
CA LYS A 26 -1.56 5.80 -6.61
C LYS A 26 -1.20 5.61 -5.14
N LEU A 27 -1.73 4.58 -4.49
CA LEU A 27 -1.41 4.25 -3.11
C LEU A 27 0.07 3.85 -2.96
N MET A 28 0.59 3.08 -3.92
CA MET A 28 2.00 2.72 -4.00
C MET A 28 2.90 3.93 -4.20
N ALA A 29 2.59 4.79 -5.16
CA ALA A 29 3.34 6.02 -5.41
C ALA A 29 3.32 6.96 -4.19
N TYR A 30 2.17 7.05 -3.49
CA TYR A 30 2.06 7.80 -2.25
C TYR A 30 3.00 7.24 -1.17
N TRP A 31 3.00 5.92 -0.96
CA TRP A 31 3.88 5.29 0.02
C TRP A 31 5.35 5.55 -0.28
N GLU A 32 5.78 5.38 -1.54
CA GLU A 32 7.17 5.63 -1.95
C GLU A 32 7.58 7.08 -1.66
N SER A 33 6.72 8.05 -2.03
CA SER A 33 6.97 9.47 -1.77
C SER A 33 7.06 9.79 -0.28
N ARG A 34 6.20 9.22 0.57
CA ARG A 34 6.22 9.48 2.02
C ARG A 34 7.40 8.83 2.70
N TYR A 35 7.78 7.64 2.26
CA TYR A 35 8.99 6.97 2.72
C TYR A 35 10.22 7.84 2.44
N GLU A 36 10.36 8.36 1.21
CA GLU A 36 11.47 9.25 0.85
C GLU A 36 11.48 10.53 1.67
N GLU A 37 10.33 11.18 1.86
CA GLU A 37 10.22 12.38 2.69
C GLU A 37 10.64 12.12 4.14
N TYR A 38 10.17 11.04 4.75
CA TYR A 38 10.58 10.66 6.10
C TYR A 38 12.10 10.45 6.18
N MET A 39 12.69 9.72 5.22
CA MET A 39 14.13 9.50 5.19
C MET A 39 14.91 10.82 5.06
N GLN A 40 14.42 11.79 4.29
CA GLN A 40 15.04 13.11 4.19
C GLN A 40 15.03 13.85 5.52
N VAL A 41 13.89 13.89 6.22
CA VAL A 41 13.78 14.57 7.52
C VAL A 41 14.64 13.88 8.57
N ARG A 42 14.66 12.54 8.58
CA ARG A 42 15.52 11.76 9.48
C ARG A 42 17.01 12.06 9.25
N ASN A 43 17.46 12.05 8.00
CA ASN A 43 18.86 12.33 7.68
C ASN A 43 19.24 13.76 8.08
N ALA A 44 18.37 14.73 7.82
CA ALA A 44 18.61 16.11 8.23
C ALA A 44 18.65 16.26 9.77
N HIS A 45 17.86 15.48 10.51
CA HIS A 45 17.95 15.43 11.97
C HIS A 45 19.30 14.86 12.43
N GLU A 46 19.77 13.78 11.81
CA GLU A 46 21.09 13.19 12.09
C GLU A 46 22.23 14.20 11.85
N GLU A 47 22.15 14.97 10.75
CA GLU A 47 23.12 16.03 10.45
C GLU A 47 23.15 17.14 11.51
N VAL A 48 21.98 17.63 11.93
CA VAL A 48 21.87 18.72 12.93
C VAL A 48 22.30 18.24 14.32
N SER A 49 21.97 17.00 14.69
CA SER A 49 22.40 16.39 15.96
C SER A 49 23.90 16.06 16.02
N GLY A 50 24.60 16.10 14.88
CA GLY A 50 25.97 15.63 14.76
C GLY A 50 26.11 14.11 15.01
N GLY A 51 25.02 13.36 14.78
CA GLY A 51 24.93 11.93 15.08
C GLY A 51 24.90 11.59 16.57
N VAL A 52 24.71 12.59 17.45
CA VAL A 52 24.61 12.38 18.89
C VAL A 52 23.15 12.48 19.30
N GLU A 53 22.58 11.34 19.67
CA GLU A 53 21.20 11.24 20.15
C GLU A 53 21.15 10.88 21.62
N ASP A 54 20.16 11.41 22.34
CA ASP A 54 19.88 10.96 23.69
C ASP A 54 19.14 9.61 23.70
N SER A 55 18.91 9.07 24.90
CA SER A 55 18.24 7.78 25.04
C SER A 55 16.79 7.77 24.53
N LEU A 56 16.12 8.93 24.51
CA LEU A 56 14.74 9.07 24.04
C LEU A 56 14.70 9.08 22.51
N HIS A 57 15.55 9.88 21.86
CA HIS A 57 15.65 9.92 20.39
C HIS A 57 16.01 8.55 19.81
N THR A 58 16.97 7.86 20.40
CA THR A 58 17.33 6.50 19.98
C THR A 58 16.15 5.52 20.12
N ALA A 59 15.31 5.68 21.15
CA ALA A 59 14.15 4.82 21.33
C ALA A 59 13.06 5.10 20.28
N ILE A 60 12.80 6.38 19.98
CA ILE A 60 11.85 6.81 18.95
C ILE A 60 12.29 6.30 17.57
N ASN A 61 13.55 6.50 17.20
CA ASN A 61 14.07 6.03 15.92
C ASN A 61 13.95 4.52 15.74
N LYS A 62 14.16 3.72 16.80
CA LYS A 62 13.94 2.26 16.75
C LYS A 62 12.49 1.89 16.52
N ILE A 63 11.55 2.64 17.10
CA ILE A 63 10.13 2.44 16.84
C ILE A 63 9.82 2.75 15.38
N HIS A 64 10.32 3.87 14.84
CA HIS A 64 10.14 4.22 13.44
C HIS A 64 10.72 3.16 12.50
N GLU A 65 11.93 2.66 12.76
CA GLU A 65 12.54 1.57 11.99
C GLU A 65 11.66 0.31 11.98
N SER A 66 11.05 -0.03 13.11
CA SER A 66 10.13 -1.17 13.20
C SER A 66 8.85 -0.94 12.39
N ILE A 67 8.30 0.27 12.41
CA ILE A 67 7.12 0.64 11.63
C ILE A 67 7.42 0.54 10.13
N LEU A 68 8.54 1.15 9.68
CA LEU A 68 8.96 1.11 8.27
C LEU A 68 9.21 -0.31 7.77
N ALA A 69 9.82 -1.16 8.59
CA ALA A 69 10.00 -2.58 8.26
C ALA A 69 8.64 -3.30 8.10
N GLY A 70 7.67 -2.98 8.96
CA GLY A 70 6.30 -3.48 8.84
C GLY A 70 5.63 -3.03 7.54
N HIS A 71 5.75 -1.75 7.19
CA HIS A 71 5.22 -1.22 5.92
C HIS A 71 5.85 -1.90 4.71
N GLN A 72 7.18 -2.07 4.69
CA GLN A 72 7.87 -2.76 3.60
C GLN A 72 7.39 -4.20 3.41
N ALA A 73 7.08 -4.91 4.50
CA ALA A 73 6.49 -6.24 4.43
C ALA A 73 5.08 -6.21 3.80
N LEU A 74 4.22 -5.28 4.22
CA LEU A 74 2.89 -5.11 3.63
C LEU A 74 2.96 -4.77 2.14
N ILE A 75 3.83 -3.85 1.73
CA ILE A 75 4.05 -3.52 0.32
C ILE A 75 4.47 -4.74 -0.50
N LYS A 76 5.31 -5.61 0.07
CA LYS A 76 5.69 -6.87 -0.59
C LYS A 76 4.47 -7.80 -0.76
N GLU A 77 3.65 -7.95 0.27
CA GLU A 77 2.42 -8.74 0.20
C GLU A 77 1.43 -8.19 -0.84
N HIS A 78 1.29 -6.87 -0.95
CA HIS A 78 0.42 -6.25 -1.94
C HIS A 78 0.90 -6.48 -3.39
N ARG A 79 2.21 -6.44 -3.61
CA ARG A 79 2.79 -6.77 -4.93
C ARG A 79 2.52 -8.22 -5.32
N GLU A 80 2.71 -9.16 -4.39
CA GLU A 80 2.40 -10.58 -4.61
C GLU A 80 0.90 -10.80 -4.90
N MET A 81 0.02 -10.08 -4.20
CA MET A 81 -1.41 -10.08 -4.45
C MET A 81 -1.76 -9.56 -5.85
N ALA A 82 -1.16 -8.45 -6.29
CA ALA A 82 -1.37 -7.90 -7.63
C ALA A 82 -0.92 -8.87 -8.74
N GLU A 83 0.20 -9.57 -8.54
CA GLU A 83 0.66 -10.64 -9.43
C GLU A 83 -0.33 -11.81 -9.47
N ALA A 84 -0.86 -12.22 -8.32
CA ALA A 84 -1.87 -13.27 -8.23
C ALA A 84 -3.16 -12.88 -8.97
N HIS A 85 -3.60 -11.62 -8.85
CA HIS A 85 -4.76 -11.10 -9.57
C HIS A 85 -4.55 -11.15 -11.09
N ALA A 86 -3.38 -10.71 -11.58
CA ALA A 86 -3.05 -10.78 -13.01
C ALA A 86 -3.05 -12.23 -13.53
N ALA A 87 -2.58 -13.18 -12.72
CA ALA A 87 -2.60 -14.60 -13.06
C ALA A 87 -4.02 -15.19 -13.09
N LEU A 88 -4.95 -14.71 -12.24
CA LEU A 88 -6.36 -15.10 -12.28
C LEU A 88 -7.05 -14.57 -13.53
N GLU A 89 -6.86 -13.30 -13.87
CA GLU A 89 -7.43 -12.72 -15.09
C GLU A 89 -6.98 -13.45 -16.36
N ALA A 90 -5.71 -13.86 -16.43
CA ALA A 90 -5.19 -14.65 -17.54
C ALA A 90 -5.88 -16.02 -17.68
N LYS A 91 -6.43 -16.58 -16.59
CA LYS A 91 -7.20 -17.83 -16.61
C LYS A 91 -8.63 -17.65 -17.07
N HIS A 92 -9.21 -16.43 -16.99
CA HIS A 92 -10.60 -16.19 -17.37
C HIS A 92 -10.90 -16.55 -18.84
N SER A 93 -9.88 -16.54 -19.72
CA SER A 93 -10.01 -16.95 -21.13
C SER A 93 -9.72 -18.44 -21.40
N GLN A 94 -9.39 -19.23 -20.37
CA GLN A 94 -9.07 -20.64 -20.52
C GLN A 94 -10.33 -21.51 -20.60
N GLU A 95 -10.30 -22.52 -21.46
CA GLU A 95 -11.38 -23.50 -21.56
C GLU A 95 -11.58 -24.23 -20.22
N GLY A 96 -12.82 -24.33 -19.77
CA GLY A 96 -13.16 -24.95 -18.49
C GLY A 96 -13.17 -23.98 -17.29
N TYR A 97 -12.79 -22.71 -17.47
CA TYR A 97 -13.00 -21.67 -16.46
C TYR A 97 -14.43 -21.15 -16.51
N SER A 98 -15.21 -21.39 -15.45
CA SER A 98 -16.65 -21.11 -15.44
C SER A 98 -16.99 -19.67 -15.05
N GLU A 99 -18.17 -19.21 -15.47
CA GLU A 99 -18.71 -17.89 -15.07
C GLU A 99 -18.76 -17.71 -13.54
N LEU A 100 -19.06 -18.79 -12.80
CA LEU A 100 -19.10 -18.78 -11.34
C LEU A 100 -17.71 -18.51 -10.73
N GLN A 101 -16.67 -19.11 -11.30
CA GLN A 101 -15.29 -18.90 -10.86
C GLN A 101 -14.84 -17.46 -11.15
N ILE A 102 -15.14 -16.94 -12.34
CA ILE A 102 -14.82 -15.54 -12.70
C ILE A 102 -15.46 -14.55 -11.72
N ARG A 103 -16.73 -14.77 -11.35
CA ARG A 103 -17.40 -13.92 -10.35
C ARG A 103 -16.73 -14.01 -8.98
N ALA A 104 -16.43 -15.23 -8.53
CA ALA A 104 -15.77 -15.45 -7.26
C ALA A 104 -14.39 -14.78 -7.20
N ASP A 105 -13.63 -14.84 -8.29
CA ASP A 105 -12.34 -14.16 -8.40
C ASP A 105 -12.48 -12.65 -8.30
N HIS A 106 -13.41 -12.05 -9.05
CA HIS A 106 -13.65 -10.60 -8.97
C HIS A 106 -14.18 -10.15 -7.61
N ASP A 107 -15.00 -10.96 -6.93
CA ASP A 107 -15.46 -10.67 -5.58
C ASP A 107 -14.30 -10.72 -4.57
N GLN A 108 -13.37 -11.67 -4.73
CA GLN A 108 -12.15 -11.73 -3.91
C GLN A 108 -11.24 -10.54 -4.18
N MET A 109 -11.01 -10.19 -5.46
CA MET A 109 -10.19 -9.02 -5.83
C MET A 109 -10.73 -7.73 -5.21
N LYS A 110 -12.06 -7.56 -5.17
CA LYS A 110 -12.70 -6.40 -4.50
C LYS A 110 -12.40 -6.37 -2.99
N GLN A 111 -12.51 -7.51 -2.31
CA GLN A 111 -12.21 -7.60 -0.88
C GLN A 111 -10.74 -7.31 -0.59
N ASP A 112 -9.86 -7.85 -1.42
CA ASP A 112 -8.42 -7.61 -1.36
C ASP A 112 -8.10 -6.12 -1.52
N HIS A 113 -8.71 -5.44 -2.49
CA HIS A 113 -8.52 -3.99 -2.68
C HIS A 113 -9.01 -3.16 -1.49
N GLU A 114 -10.14 -3.51 -0.88
CA GLU A 114 -10.62 -2.78 0.31
C GLU A 114 -9.69 -2.99 1.51
N LYS A 115 -9.10 -4.18 1.66
CA LYS A 115 -8.05 -4.43 2.66
C LYS A 115 -6.83 -3.56 2.40
N VAL A 116 -6.32 -3.52 1.17
CA VAL A 116 -5.18 -2.68 0.78
C VAL A 116 -5.44 -1.20 1.09
N LYS A 117 -6.63 -0.67 0.77
CA LYS A 117 -7.00 0.72 1.09
C LYS A 117 -6.97 0.99 2.59
N ALA A 118 -7.51 0.08 3.40
CA ALA A 118 -7.50 0.23 4.86
C ALA A 118 -6.06 0.24 5.40
N GLU A 119 -5.22 -0.68 4.93
CA GLU A 119 -3.81 -0.76 5.32
C GLU A 119 -3.05 0.51 4.92
N HIS A 120 -3.24 1.05 3.72
CA HIS A 120 -2.67 2.34 3.33
C HIS A 120 -3.20 3.53 4.15
N GLY A 121 -4.44 3.45 4.64
CA GLY A 121 -4.98 4.42 5.59
C GLY A 121 -4.17 4.44 6.89
N TYR A 122 -3.90 3.28 7.47
CA TYR A 122 -3.06 3.16 8.67
C TYR A 122 -1.62 3.61 8.43
N MET A 123 -1.01 3.17 7.32
CA MET A 123 0.37 3.58 6.98
C MET A 123 0.51 5.09 6.84
N LYS A 124 -0.51 5.76 6.27
CA LYS A 124 -0.55 7.22 6.17
C LYS A 124 -0.55 7.90 7.54
N ASP A 125 -1.37 7.42 8.47
CA ASP A 125 -1.44 8.00 9.82
C ASP A 125 -0.12 7.81 10.56
N GLU A 126 0.50 6.63 10.45
CA GLU A 126 1.82 6.35 11.02
C GLU A 126 2.92 7.23 10.41
N PHE A 127 2.92 7.45 9.08
CA PHE A 127 3.86 8.40 8.46
C PHE A 127 3.71 9.82 9.00
N ASN A 128 2.49 10.29 9.21
CA ASN A 128 2.27 11.63 9.75
C ASN A 128 2.80 11.74 11.17
N GLN A 129 2.53 10.75 12.02
CA GLN A 129 3.05 10.71 13.38
C GLN A 129 4.58 10.67 13.39
N MET A 130 5.20 9.80 12.59
CA MET A 130 6.66 9.68 12.52
C MET A 130 7.30 11.00 12.06
N LEU A 131 6.71 11.70 11.09
CA LEU A 131 7.20 12.99 10.63
C LEU A 131 7.08 14.08 11.69
N ASP A 132 5.95 14.15 12.41
CA ASP A 132 5.76 15.10 13.50
C ASP A 132 6.78 14.86 14.63
N GLU A 133 7.00 13.60 15.00
CA GLU A 133 8.01 13.21 16.00
C GLU A 133 9.43 13.55 15.52
N GLN A 134 9.77 13.25 14.27
CA GLN A 134 11.09 13.56 13.71
C GLN A 134 11.36 15.06 13.63
N GLN A 135 10.36 15.85 13.24
CA GLN A 135 10.46 17.31 13.24
C GLN A 135 10.63 17.85 14.66
N GLY A 136 9.88 17.30 15.64
CA GLY A 136 10.05 17.62 17.05
C GLY A 136 11.49 17.43 17.53
N MET A 137 12.07 16.27 17.27
CA MET A 137 13.48 15.99 17.61
C MET A 137 14.44 16.95 16.89
N MET A 138 14.17 17.30 15.63
CA MET A 138 14.97 18.28 14.90
C MET A 138 14.96 19.67 15.57
N PHE A 139 13.81 20.14 16.08
CA PHE A 139 13.75 21.42 16.79
C PHE A 139 14.53 21.43 18.11
N GLU A 140 14.69 20.28 18.77
CA GLU A 140 15.47 20.18 20.01
C GLU A 140 16.98 20.36 19.80
N HIS A 141 17.45 20.16 18.55
CA HIS A 141 18.86 20.30 18.17
C HIS A 141 19.19 21.59 17.40
N GLN A 142 18.21 22.47 17.16
CA GLN A 142 18.39 23.79 16.53
C GLN A 142 18.73 24.88 17.56
#